data_AF-A0A7R9K6H7-F1
#
_entry.id   AF-A0A7R9K6H7-F1
#
_cell.length_a   1.000
_cell.length_b   1.000
_cell.length_c   1.000
_cell.angle_alpha   90.00
_cell.angle_beta   90.00
_cell.angle_gamma   90.00
#
_symmetry.space_group_name_H-M   'P 1'
#
loop_
_entity.id
_entity.type
_entity.pdbx_description
1 polymer ?
#
loop_
_entity_poly.entity_id
_entity_poly.type
_entity_poly.pdbx_seq_one_letter_code
_entity_poly.pdbx_strand_id
1 'polypeptide(L)'
;YPERPVVFLSLSYNLLSLGYIARGALGAEALSCVVPLDGGLSYVAVDGLESGACTLIFLALYYFSTASSAWWCVLAACWFLSAAKKWSCESLHAVDHYFHLAAWLGPAVLGVAALGLHHVTGDELTGLCQVAEDSALPYLVVPQGALLLLGGVFATLAGSALVQVRYAMRMTGRSAEKLERLMTRLGVFAVLYILPAAGSLACLLYEAWHRPRWRSLALLAALDCGIEPGCIPGPSYHSAGLEVALLRLFLSLVVGVTSGMWVWSGKTCRAWSKLFAAPRKPRLDSATQHVSRV
;
A
#
# COMPACT_ATOMS: atom_id res chain seq x y z
N TYR A 1 17.96 -1.97 -8.64
CA TYR A 1 17.82 -0.77 -7.79
C TYR A 1 18.43 0.41 -8.55
N PRO A 2 17.87 1.63 -8.53
CA PRO A 2 16.89 2.19 -7.60
C PRO A 2 15.41 2.12 -8.05
N GLU A 3 15.10 1.67 -9.26
CA GLU A 3 13.70 1.67 -9.77
C GLU A 3 12.90 0.41 -9.37
N ARG A 4 13.58 -0.69 -9.02
CA ARG A 4 12.94 -1.97 -8.66
C ARG A 4 11.96 -1.90 -7.46
N PRO A 5 12.21 -1.12 -6.38
CA PRO A 5 11.26 -0.98 -5.27
C PRO A 5 9.84 -0.58 -5.70
N VAL A 6 9.68 0.20 -6.77
CA VAL A 6 8.35 0.60 -7.29
C VAL A 6 7.53 -0.62 -7.73
N VAL A 7 8.18 -1.66 -8.24
CA VAL A 7 7.51 -2.91 -8.64
C VAL A 7 6.92 -3.61 -7.43
N PHE A 8 7.68 -3.73 -6.34
CA PHE A 8 7.20 -4.38 -5.11
C PHE A 8 6.14 -3.55 -4.39
N LEU A 9 6.26 -2.23 -4.42
CA LEU A 9 5.21 -1.32 -3.94
C LEU A 9 3.90 -1.53 -4.73
N SER A 10 4.00 -1.59 -6.06
CA SER A 10 2.82 -1.81 -6.93
C SER A 10 2.22 -3.21 -6.75
N LEU A 11 3.06 -4.24 -6.57
CA LEU A 11 2.62 -5.59 -6.25
C LEU A 11 1.86 -5.63 -4.92
N SER A 12 2.38 -4.94 -3.90
CA SER A 12 1.73 -4.87 -2.59
C SER A 12 0.35 -4.22 -2.68
N TYR A 13 0.22 -3.09 -3.37
CA TYR A 13 -1.09 -2.47 -3.60
C TYR A 13 -2.03 -3.34 -4.45
N ASN A 14 -1.52 -4.09 -5.43
CA ASN A 14 -2.35 -4.99 -6.22
C ASN A 14 -2.93 -6.14 -5.36
N LEU A 15 -2.09 -6.76 -4.53
CA LEU A 15 -2.51 -7.82 -3.61
C LEU A 15 -3.46 -7.29 -2.52
N LEU A 16 -3.23 -6.06 -2.05
CA LEU A 16 -4.16 -5.35 -1.16
C LEU A 16 -5.54 -5.18 -1.82
N SER A 17 -5.58 -4.70 -3.06
CA SER A 17 -6.82 -4.55 -3.83
C SER A 17 -7.54 -5.88 -4.07
N LEU A 18 -6.81 -6.97 -4.29
CA LEU A 18 -7.41 -8.30 -4.40
C LEU A 18 -8.13 -8.72 -3.11
N GLY A 19 -7.63 -8.34 -1.93
CA GLY A 19 -8.34 -8.57 -0.67
C GLY A 19 -9.71 -7.87 -0.63
N TYR A 20 -9.77 -6.60 -1.05
CA TYR A 20 -11.05 -5.87 -1.13
C TYR A 20 -11.99 -6.43 -2.22
N ILE A 21 -11.45 -6.88 -3.35
CA ILE A 21 -12.23 -7.55 -4.40
C ILE A 21 -12.78 -8.89 -3.90
N ALA A 22 -11.97 -9.66 -3.17
CA ALA A 22 -12.39 -10.92 -2.56
C ALA A 22 -13.55 -10.70 -1.59
N ARG A 23 -13.53 -9.62 -0.80
CA ARG A 23 -14.70 -9.19 -0.02
C ARG A 23 -15.92 -9.01 -0.91
N GLY A 24 -15.80 -8.24 -2.00
CA GLY A 24 -16.91 -7.99 -2.91
C GLY A 24 -17.51 -9.27 -3.51
N ALA A 25 -16.65 -10.25 -3.83
CA ALA A 25 -17.05 -11.49 -4.48
C ALA A 25 -17.60 -12.55 -3.51
N LEU A 26 -17.00 -12.70 -2.33
CA LEU A 26 -17.35 -13.74 -1.36
C LEU A 26 -18.40 -13.29 -0.33
N GLY A 27 -18.60 -11.98 -0.18
CA GLY A 27 -19.51 -11.39 0.81
C GLY A 27 -18.84 -11.12 2.16
N ALA A 28 -19.49 -10.29 2.98
CA ALA A 28 -19.01 -9.95 4.34
C ALA A 28 -19.04 -11.15 5.29
N GLU A 29 -20.13 -11.93 5.21
CA GLU A 29 -20.38 -13.04 6.13
C GLU A 29 -19.29 -14.11 6.05
N ALA A 30 -18.84 -14.42 4.82
CA ALA A 30 -17.79 -15.42 4.60
C ALA A 30 -16.42 -15.02 5.17
N LEU A 31 -16.14 -13.72 5.32
CA LEU A 31 -14.82 -13.22 5.71
C LEU A 31 -14.76 -12.69 7.14
N SER A 32 -15.87 -12.21 7.69
CA SER A 32 -15.91 -11.54 9.00
C SER A 32 -16.83 -12.19 10.02
N CYS A 33 -17.75 -13.08 9.61
CA CYS A 33 -18.65 -13.74 10.54
C CYS A 33 -18.16 -15.14 10.94
N VAL A 34 -18.52 -15.54 12.15
CA VAL A 34 -18.34 -16.88 12.72
C VAL A 34 -19.71 -17.53 12.82
N VAL A 35 -19.81 -18.79 12.39
CA VAL A 35 -21.03 -19.60 12.52
C VAL A 35 -20.83 -20.57 13.69
N PRO A 36 -21.58 -20.42 14.80
CA PRO A 36 -21.49 -21.34 15.93
C PRO A 36 -21.86 -22.77 15.53
N LEU A 37 -21.16 -23.76 16.08
CA LEU A 37 -21.46 -25.19 15.88
C LEU A 37 -22.81 -25.60 16.48
N ASP A 38 -23.26 -24.89 17.51
CA ASP A 38 -24.48 -25.20 18.27
C ASP A 38 -25.77 -24.72 17.58
N GLY A 39 -25.69 -24.31 16.32
CA GLY A 39 -26.85 -23.80 15.57
C GLY A 39 -27.31 -22.40 16.00
N GLY A 40 -26.46 -21.66 16.73
CA GLY A 40 -26.69 -20.27 17.09
C GLY A 40 -26.64 -19.32 15.88
N LEU A 41 -27.05 -18.07 16.10
CA LEU A 41 -26.96 -17.02 15.07
C LEU A 41 -25.50 -16.70 14.76
N SER A 42 -25.21 -16.45 13.47
CA SER A 42 -23.89 -15.97 13.05
C SER A 42 -23.60 -14.60 13.65
N TYR A 43 -22.37 -14.40 14.13
CA TYR A 43 -21.93 -13.15 14.72
C TYR A 43 -20.60 -12.70 14.10
N VAL A 44 -20.27 -11.42 14.21
CA VAL A 44 -19.00 -10.87 13.71
C VAL A 44 -17.86 -11.33 14.62
N ALA A 45 -16.77 -11.82 14.03
CA ALA A 45 -15.63 -12.37 14.76
C ALA A 45 -15.11 -11.38 15.81
N VAL A 46 -15.10 -11.80 17.08
CA VAL A 46 -14.61 -10.98 18.18
C VAL A 46 -13.10 -11.17 18.36
N ASP A 47 -12.59 -12.30 17.88
CA ASP A 47 -11.17 -12.57 17.78
C ASP A 47 -10.85 -13.13 16.38
N GLY A 48 -9.81 -12.58 15.76
CA GLY A 48 -9.34 -13.00 14.44
C GLY A 48 -9.09 -14.51 14.32
N LEU A 49 -8.72 -15.18 15.42
CA LEU A 49 -8.42 -16.60 15.47
C LEU A 49 -9.67 -17.51 15.45
N GLU A 50 -10.88 -16.97 15.67
CA GLU A 50 -12.13 -17.74 15.62
C GLU A 50 -12.48 -18.22 14.20
N SER A 51 -11.97 -17.53 13.17
CA SER A 51 -12.24 -17.87 11.77
C SER A 51 -10.97 -17.80 10.92
N GLY A 52 -10.68 -18.89 10.22
CA GLY A 52 -9.54 -18.95 9.29
C GLY A 52 -9.65 -17.92 8.16
N ALA A 53 -10.87 -17.63 7.69
CA ALA A 53 -11.10 -16.62 6.66
C ALA A 53 -10.81 -15.20 7.18
N CYS A 54 -11.25 -14.92 8.41
CA CYS A 54 -10.98 -13.67 9.13
C CYS A 54 -9.47 -13.44 9.35
N THR A 55 -8.78 -14.47 9.86
CA THR A 55 -7.32 -14.44 10.01
C THR A 55 -6.62 -14.19 8.68
N LEU A 56 -6.98 -14.94 7.62
CA LEU A 56 -6.32 -14.84 6.32
C LEU A 56 -6.48 -13.45 5.71
N ILE A 57 -7.70 -12.90 5.73
CA ILE A 57 -7.97 -11.60 5.12
C ILE A 57 -7.30 -10.47 5.91
N PHE A 58 -7.30 -10.55 7.25
CA PHE A 58 -6.56 -9.63 8.11
C PHE A 58 -5.07 -9.63 7.77
N LEU A 59 -4.44 -10.81 7.78
CA LEU A 59 -3.01 -10.95 7.51
C LEU A 59 -2.66 -10.41 6.13
N ALA A 60 -3.44 -10.72 5.10
CA ALA A 60 -3.22 -10.21 3.76
C ALA A 60 -3.30 -8.67 3.70
N LEU A 61 -4.41 -8.08 4.18
CA LEU A 61 -4.63 -6.63 4.10
C LEU A 61 -3.59 -5.86 4.92
N TYR A 62 -3.31 -6.30 6.16
CA TYR A 62 -2.34 -5.67 7.04
C TYR A 62 -0.92 -5.78 6.48
N TYR A 63 -0.51 -6.99 6.06
CA TYR A 63 0.82 -7.25 5.54
C TYR A 63 1.10 -6.41 4.29
N PHE A 64 0.21 -6.44 3.29
CA PHE A 64 0.45 -5.73 2.04
C PHE A 64 0.34 -4.21 2.18
N SER A 65 -0.49 -3.71 3.11
CA SER A 65 -0.54 -2.26 3.42
C SER A 65 0.75 -1.77 4.09
N THR A 66 1.26 -2.51 5.09
CA THR A 66 2.49 -2.12 5.78
C THR A 66 3.73 -2.36 4.90
N ALA A 67 3.74 -3.44 4.10
CA ALA A 67 4.81 -3.72 3.15
C ALA A 67 4.90 -2.65 2.05
N SER A 68 3.79 -2.15 1.53
CA SER A 68 3.83 -1.06 0.55
C SER A 68 4.48 0.20 1.13
N SER A 69 4.19 0.52 2.40
CA SER A 69 4.80 1.63 3.13
C SER A 69 6.30 1.42 3.41
N ALA A 70 6.71 0.18 3.69
CA ALA A 70 8.12 -0.16 3.82
C ALA A 70 8.86 -0.06 2.48
N TRP A 71 8.24 -0.49 1.38
CA TRP A 71 8.81 -0.34 0.03
C TRP A 71 8.92 1.11 -0.42
N TRP A 72 8.01 1.99 0.03
CA TRP A 72 8.16 3.44 -0.11
C TRP A 72 9.42 3.95 0.58
N CYS A 73 9.68 3.52 1.82
CA CYS A 73 10.91 3.88 2.54
C CYS A 73 12.16 3.41 1.81
N VAL A 74 12.17 2.15 1.34
CA VAL A 74 13.29 1.59 0.57
C VAL A 74 13.52 2.38 -0.72
N LEU A 75 12.44 2.74 -1.44
CA LEU A 75 12.53 3.55 -2.65
C LEU A 75 13.18 4.91 -2.36
N ALA A 76 12.68 5.62 -1.35
CA ALA A 76 13.22 6.92 -0.95
C ALA A 76 14.68 6.81 -0.48
N ALA A 77 15.03 5.77 0.27
CA ALA A 77 16.40 5.50 0.71
C ALA A 77 17.33 5.23 -0.49
N CYS A 78 16.89 4.43 -1.48
CA CYS A 78 17.67 4.20 -2.69
C CYS A 78 17.91 5.48 -3.48
N TRP A 79 16.91 6.37 -3.57
CA TRP A 79 17.06 7.68 -4.20
C TRP A 79 18.05 8.57 -3.45
N PHE A 80 17.95 8.59 -2.12
CA PHE A 80 18.89 9.34 -1.27
C PHE A 80 20.33 8.82 -1.43
N LEU A 81 20.55 7.51 -1.35
CA LEU A 81 21.88 6.91 -1.50
C LEU A 81 22.47 7.18 -2.88
N SER A 82 21.64 7.10 -3.93
CA SER A 82 22.07 7.39 -5.29
C SER A 82 22.44 8.88 -5.46
N ALA A 83 21.61 9.80 -4.95
CA ALA A 83 21.81 11.23 -5.14
C ALA A 83 22.90 11.83 -4.24
N ALA A 84 22.83 11.56 -2.93
CA ALA A 84 23.69 12.18 -1.92
C ALA A 84 25.01 11.44 -1.73
N LYS A 85 24.96 10.09 -1.72
CA LYS A 85 26.14 9.25 -1.49
C LYS A 85 26.79 8.74 -2.77
N LYS A 86 26.24 9.09 -3.94
CA LYS A 86 26.73 8.69 -5.26
C LYS A 86 26.86 7.16 -5.42
N TRP A 87 25.98 6.40 -4.77
CA TRP A 87 25.99 4.94 -4.90
C TRP A 87 25.63 4.52 -6.33
N SER A 88 26.39 3.56 -6.87
CA SER A 88 26.11 2.97 -8.17
C SER A 88 24.96 1.97 -8.08
N CYS A 89 24.39 1.59 -9.23
CA CYS A 89 23.37 0.53 -9.27
C CYS A 89 23.92 -0.79 -8.74
N GLU A 90 25.22 -1.07 -8.95
CA GLU A 90 25.90 -2.27 -8.47
C GLU A 90 26.00 -2.28 -6.94
N SER A 91 26.39 -1.17 -6.32
CA SER A 91 26.44 -1.06 -4.85
C SER A 91 25.06 -1.24 -4.21
N LEU A 92 24.02 -0.67 -4.81
CA LEU A 92 22.64 -0.87 -4.34
C LEU A 92 22.18 -2.32 -4.53
N HIS A 93 22.63 -3.00 -5.59
CA HIS A 93 22.34 -4.40 -5.82
C HIS A 93 23.05 -5.31 -4.82
N ALA A 94 24.28 -5.00 -4.41
CA ALA A 94 25.01 -5.80 -3.44
C ALA A 94 24.32 -5.87 -2.05
N VAL A 95 23.50 -4.87 -1.71
CA VAL A 95 22.79 -4.79 -0.41
C VAL A 95 21.28 -5.04 -0.51
N ASP A 96 20.77 -5.47 -1.67
CA ASP A 96 19.33 -5.56 -1.89
C ASP A 96 18.60 -6.56 -0.98
N HIS A 97 19.27 -7.64 -0.60
CA HIS A 97 18.77 -8.61 0.36
C HIS A 97 18.39 -7.98 1.71
N TYR A 98 19.11 -6.94 2.18
CA TYR A 98 18.74 -6.21 3.40
C TYR A 98 17.45 -5.39 3.21
N PHE A 99 17.27 -4.77 2.04
CA PHE A 99 16.04 -4.04 1.72
C PHE A 99 14.84 -4.99 1.67
N HIS A 100 15.01 -6.15 1.03
CA HIS A 100 13.99 -7.20 0.99
C HIS A 100 13.65 -7.73 2.37
N LEU A 101 14.66 -8.03 3.18
CA LEU A 101 14.45 -8.51 4.54
C LEU A 101 13.66 -7.48 5.36
N ALA A 102 14.07 -6.21 5.35
CA ALA A 102 13.38 -5.16 6.10
C ALA A 102 11.94 -4.94 5.62
N ALA A 103 11.72 -4.88 4.30
CA ALA A 103 10.41 -4.57 3.72
C ALA A 103 9.39 -5.72 3.81
N TRP A 104 9.85 -6.96 3.95
CA TRP A 104 8.95 -8.12 4.06
C TRP A 104 8.84 -8.64 5.50
N LEU A 105 9.95 -8.75 6.24
CA LEU A 105 9.92 -9.31 7.59
C LEU A 105 9.24 -8.38 8.59
N GLY A 106 9.48 -7.06 8.50
CA GLY A 106 8.89 -6.08 9.41
C GLY A 106 7.35 -6.14 9.44
N PRO A 107 6.68 -6.02 8.28
CA PRO A 107 5.23 -6.16 8.18
C PRO A 107 4.70 -7.52 8.68
N ALA A 108 5.42 -8.62 8.39
CA ALA A 108 5.03 -9.95 8.86
C ALA A 108 5.05 -10.04 10.39
N VAL A 109 6.13 -9.59 11.02
CA VAL A 109 6.28 -9.59 12.48
C VAL A 109 5.18 -8.76 13.13
N LEU A 110 4.90 -7.56 12.61
CA LEU A 110 3.83 -6.69 13.15
C LEU A 110 2.45 -7.33 13.02
N GLY A 111 2.13 -7.94 11.86
CA GLY A 111 0.84 -8.60 11.63
C GLY A 111 0.64 -9.83 12.52
N VAL A 112 1.66 -10.68 12.63
CA VAL A 112 1.64 -11.86 13.51
C VAL A 112 1.57 -11.45 14.98
N ALA A 113 2.26 -10.38 15.38
CA ALA A 113 2.18 -9.87 16.74
C ALA A 113 0.77 -9.36 17.08
N ALA A 114 0.12 -8.60 16.18
CA ALA A 114 -1.25 -8.15 16.38
C ALA A 114 -2.23 -9.32 16.52
N LEU A 115 -2.08 -10.36 15.69
CA LEU A 115 -2.91 -11.57 15.77
C LEU A 115 -2.64 -12.38 17.05
N GLY A 116 -1.38 -12.65 17.38
CA GLY A 116 -0.99 -13.44 18.55
C GLY A 116 -1.28 -12.77 19.89
N LEU A 117 -1.49 -11.44 19.89
CA LEU A 117 -1.93 -10.66 21.04
C LEU A 117 -3.44 -10.40 21.04
N HIS A 118 -4.20 -11.08 20.18
CA HIS A 118 -5.66 -11.01 20.12
C HIS A 118 -6.20 -9.59 19.87
N HIS A 119 -5.46 -8.78 19.11
CA HIS A 119 -5.84 -7.41 18.73
C HIS A 119 -6.50 -7.34 17.35
N VAL A 120 -7.22 -8.38 16.95
CA VAL A 120 -7.84 -8.50 15.62
C VAL A 120 -9.32 -8.83 15.80
N THR A 121 -10.19 -8.01 15.21
CA THR A 121 -11.65 -8.16 15.27
C THR A 121 -12.26 -7.99 13.89
N GLY A 122 -13.42 -8.58 13.64
CA GLY A 122 -14.24 -8.27 12.48
C GLY A 122 -14.79 -6.85 12.57
N ASP A 123 -14.74 -6.12 11.45
CA ASP A 123 -15.30 -4.78 11.32
C ASP A 123 -16.67 -4.86 10.62
N GLU A 124 -17.71 -4.40 11.30
CA GLU A 124 -19.10 -4.44 10.82
C GLU A 124 -19.30 -3.58 9.56
N LEU A 125 -18.58 -2.45 9.48
CA LEU A 125 -18.72 -1.51 8.37
C LEU A 125 -18.16 -2.07 7.06
N THR A 126 -16.95 -2.62 7.10
CA THR A 126 -16.28 -3.14 5.91
C THR A 126 -16.58 -4.62 5.64
N GLY A 127 -17.01 -5.37 6.65
CA GLY A 127 -17.17 -6.82 6.60
C GLY A 127 -15.83 -7.53 6.39
N LEU A 128 -14.77 -6.99 7.01
CA LEU A 128 -13.39 -7.46 6.93
C LEU A 128 -12.79 -7.50 8.32
N CYS A 129 -11.84 -8.40 8.55
CA CYS A 129 -11.11 -8.42 9.81
C CYS A 129 -9.93 -7.44 9.79
N GLN A 130 -9.85 -6.61 10.84
CA GLN A 130 -8.89 -5.53 11.00
C GLN A 130 -8.36 -5.50 12.44
N VAL A 131 -7.38 -4.64 12.69
CA VAL A 131 -6.90 -4.39 14.05
C VAL A 131 -8.07 -3.81 14.88
N ALA A 132 -8.23 -4.32 16.09
CA ALA A 132 -9.23 -3.87 17.06
C ALA A 132 -9.09 -2.37 17.36
N GLU A 133 -10.21 -1.72 17.65
CA GLU A 133 -10.29 -0.26 17.78
C GLU A 133 -9.38 0.29 18.89
N ASP A 134 -9.31 -0.42 20.03
CA ASP A 134 -8.49 -0.09 21.19
C ASP A 134 -6.98 -0.18 20.90
N SER A 135 -6.63 -0.93 19.86
CA SER A 135 -5.27 -1.29 19.48
C SER A 135 -4.84 -0.62 18.17
N ALA A 136 -5.70 0.23 17.60
CA ALA A 136 -5.44 0.93 16.34
C ALA A 136 -4.23 1.89 16.42
N LEU A 137 -4.01 2.54 17.57
CA LEU A 137 -2.85 3.43 17.76
C LEU A 137 -1.51 2.69 17.62
N PRO A 138 -1.20 1.67 18.44
CA PRO A 138 0.09 0.99 18.37
C PRO A 138 0.29 0.16 17.10
N TYR A 139 -0.77 -0.42 16.51
CA TYR A 139 -0.62 -1.34 15.38
C TYR A 139 -0.92 -0.75 14.01
N LEU A 140 -1.67 0.35 13.90
CA LEU A 140 -1.94 1.01 12.62
C LEU A 140 -1.26 2.38 12.53
N VAL A 141 -1.55 3.28 13.48
CA VAL A 141 -1.07 4.67 13.43
C VAL A 141 0.44 4.76 13.57
N VAL A 142 1.01 4.12 14.60
CA VAL A 142 2.46 4.21 14.87
C VAL A 142 3.28 3.62 13.72
N PRO A 143 3.01 2.40 13.20
CA PRO A 143 3.80 1.85 12.10
C PRO A 143 3.65 2.64 10.80
N GLN A 144 2.42 3.02 10.42
CA GLN A 144 2.18 3.79 9.19
C GLN A 144 2.77 5.19 9.29
N GLY A 145 2.62 5.85 10.43
CA GLY A 145 3.20 7.17 10.69
C GLY A 145 4.73 7.14 10.68
N ALA A 146 5.34 6.18 11.37
CA ALA A 146 6.79 6.04 11.40
C ALA A 146 7.39 5.78 10.00
N LEU A 147 6.78 4.88 9.21
CA LEU A 147 7.21 4.60 7.84
C LEU A 147 7.00 5.81 6.92
N LEU A 148 5.86 6.49 7.01
CA LEU A 148 5.62 7.69 6.20
C LEU A 148 6.62 8.80 6.51
N LEU A 149 6.89 9.05 7.79
CA LEU A 149 7.88 10.03 8.23
C LEU A 149 9.29 9.64 7.78
N LEU A 150 9.70 8.39 7.99
CA LEU A 150 11.02 7.90 7.58
C LEU A 150 11.23 8.03 6.06
N GLY A 151 10.27 7.57 5.26
CA GLY A 151 10.31 7.72 3.81
C GLY A 151 10.29 9.19 3.37
N GLY A 152 9.52 10.04 4.05
CA GLY A 152 9.48 11.49 3.82
C GLY A 152 10.83 12.17 4.10
N VAL A 153 11.50 11.80 5.19
CA VAL A 153 12.86 12.28 5.51
C VAL A 153 13.84 11.87 4.41
N PHE A 154 13.85 10.59 4.00
CA PHE A 154 14.72 10.18 2.89
C PHE A 154 14.38 10.88 1.57
N ALA A 155 13.11 11.09 1.25
CA ALA A 155 12.68 11.77 0.04
C ALA A 155 13.12 13.25 0.01
N THR A 156 13.01 13.96 1.14
CA THR A 156 13.45 15.35 1.24
C THR A 156 14.97 15.47 1.15
N LEU A 157 15.72 14.57 1.80
CA LEU A 157 17.18 14.50 1.68
C LEU A 157 17.64 14.13 0.25
N ALA A 158 16.93 13.22 -0.42
CA ALA A 158 17.19 12.89 -1.82
C ALA A 158 16.94 14.10 -2.72
N GLY A 159 15.81 14.79 -2.52
CA GLY A 159 15.45 16.00 -3.28
C GLY A 159 16.47 17.11 -3.13
N SER A 160 16.91 17.41 -1.90
CA SER A 160 17.93 18.44 -1.65
C SER A 160 19.27 18.10 -2.30
N ALA A 161 19.71 16.84 -2.22
CA ALA A 161 20.91 16.37 -2.89
C ALA A 161 20.82 16.48 -4.42
N LEU A 162 19.67 16.15 -5.02
CA LEU A 162 19.46 16.30 -6.46
C LEU A 162 19.51 17.77 -6.91
N VAL A 163 18.96 18.69 -6.09
CA VAL A 163 19.05 20.14 -6.35
C VAL A 163 20.49 20.62 -6.29
N GLN A 164 21.28 20.17 -5.31
CA GLN A 164 22.71 20.49 -5.23
C GLN A 164 23.48 20.00 -6.46
N VAL A 165 23.24 18.76 -6.91
CA VAL A 165 23.87 18.21 -8.12
C VAL A 165 23.47 19.01 -9.36
N ARG A 166 22.19 19.38 -9.50
CA ARG A 166 21.70 20.21 -10.61
C ARG A 166 22.39 21.58 -10.62
N TYR A 167 22.51 22.22 -9.46
CA TYR A 167 23.21 23.50 -9.32
C TYR A 167 24.67 23.38 -9.76
N ALA A 168 25.40 22.37 -9.28
CA ALA A 168 26.78 22.11 -9.67
C ALA A 168 26.94 21.87 -11.19
N MET A 169 26.06 21.07 -11.81
CA MET A 169 26.13 20.83 -13.26
C MET A 169 25.94 22.11 -14.08
N ARG A 170 25.00 22.96 -13.67
CA ARG A 170 24.75 24.26 -14.32
C ARG A 170 25.95 25.20 -14.22
N MET A 171 26.61 25.24 -13.07
CA MET A 171 27.84 26.02 -12.89
C MET A 171 28.98 25.53 -13.80
N THR A 172 29.05 24.23 -14.08
CA THR A 172 30.02 23.65 -15.02
C THR A 172 29.63 23.72 -16.50
N GLY A 173 28.50 24.35 -16.84
CA GLY A 173 28.00 24.44 -18.22
C GLY A 173 27.51 23.11 -18.82
N ARG A 174 27.28 22.07 -18.00
CA ARG A 174 26.80 20.76 -18.45
C ARG A 174 25.26 20.74 -18.55
N SER A 175 24.72 20.08 -19.57
CA SER A 175 23.26 19.94 -19.73
C SER A 175 22.66 19.08 -18.62
N ALA A 176 21.67 19.63 -17.91
CA ALA A 176 20.97 18.95 -16.82
C ALA A 176 19.61 18.36 -17.23
N GLU A 177 19.25 18.41 -18.51
CA GLU A 177 17.91 18.05 -19.01
C GLU A 177 17.47 16.63 -18.61
N LYS A 178 18.36 15.64 -18.72
CA LYS A 178 18.07 14.25 -18.30
C LYS A 178 17.81 14.14 -16.80
N LEU A 179 18.61 14.85 -16.00
CA LEU A 179 18.48 14.90 -14.56
C LEU A 179 17.17 15.62 -14.17
N GLU A 180 16.83 16.72 -14.83
CA GLU A 180 15.59 17.47 -14.58
C GLU A 180 14.36 16.62 -14.87
N ARG A 181 14.32 15.89 -16.00
CA ARG A 181 13.22 14.97 -16.29
C ARG A 181 13.10 13.87 -15.23
N LEU A 182 14.22 13.34 -14.74
CA LEU A 182 14.23 12.36 -13.65
C LEU A 182 13.71 12.98 -12.35
N MET A 183 14.22 14.14 -11.94
CA MET A 183 13.81 14.88 -10.74
C MET A 183 12.30 15.18 -10.74
N THR A 184 11.75 15.67 -11.85
CA THR A 184 10.31 15.95 -11.96
C THR A 184 9.49 14.68 -11.80
N ARG A 185 9.88 13.57 -12.44
CA ARG A 185 9.17 12.29 -12.32
C ARG A 185 9.19 11.75 -10.89
N LEU A 186 10.34 11.82 -10.22
CA LEU A 186 10.50 11.42 -8.82
C LEU A 186 9.66 12.30 -7.89
N GLY A 187 9.68 13.62 -8.08
CA GLY A 187 8.92 14.57 -7.27
C GLY A 187 7.41 14.38 -7.41
N VAL A 188 6.91 14.22 -8.63
CA VAL A 188 5.48 13.94 -8.88
C VAL A 188 5.06 12.64 -8.19
N PHE A 189 5.85 11.58 -8.31
CA PHE A 189 5.56 10.31 -7.64
C PHE A 189 5.56 10.46 -6.11
N ALA A 190 6.54 11.17 -5.55
CA ALA A 190 6.63 11.40 -4.11
C ALA A 190 5.41 12.15 -3.57
N VAL A 191 4.96 13.21 -4.25
CA VAL A 191 3.75 13.95 -3.86
C VAL A 191 2.50 13.07 -3.94
N LEU A 192 2.36 12.30 -5.02
CA LEU A 192 1.21 11.42 -5.23
C LEU A 192 1.18 10.22 -4.28
N TYR A 193 2.30 9.88 -3.66
CA TYR A 193 2.36 8.93 -2.56
C TYR A 193 2.07 9.60 -1.21
N ILE A 194 2.84 10.65 -0.86
CA ILE A 194 2.82 11.26 0.48
C ILE A 194 1.45 11.87 0.77
N LEU A 195 0.83 12.56 -0.19
CA LEU A 195 -0.42 13.30 0.06
C LEU A 195 -1.59 12.35 0.40
N PRO A 196 -1.88 11.28 -0.37
CA PRO A 196 -2.89 10.32 0.04
C PRO A 196 -2.51 9.51 1.29
N ALA A 197 -1.24 9.14 1.46
CA ALA A 197 -0.80 8.41 2.66
C ALA A 197 -0.96 9.24 3.94
N ALA A 198 -0.60 10.53 3.90
CA ALA A 198 -0.80 11.45 5.00
C ALA A 198 -2.28 11.70 5.29
N GLY A 199 -3.11 11.85 4.24
CA GLY A 199 -4.56 11.96 4.40
C GLY A 199 -5.18 10.71 5.02
N SER A 200 -4.77 9.52 4.59
CA SER A 200 -5.22 8.23 5.15
C SER A 200 -4.83 8.10 6.63
N LEU A 201 -3.60 8.48 6.98
CA LEU A 201 -3.12 8.52 8.36
C LEU A 201 -3.90 9.55 9.21
N ALA A 202 -4.22 10.72 8.65
CA ALA A 202 -5.02 11.73 9.33
C ALA A 202 -6.46 11.23 9.59
N CYS A 203 -7.08 10.55 8.62
CA CYS A 203 -8.38 9.89 8.82
C CYS A 203 -8.29 8.83 9.93
N LEU A 204 -7.25 8.00 9.92
CA LEU A 204 -7.05 6.98 10.93
C LEU A 204 -6.87 7.57 12.34
N LEU A 205 -6.09 8.65 12.47
CA LEU A 205 -5.93 9.39 13.73
C LEU A 205 -7.26 10.00 14.19
N TYR A 206 -8.02 10.58 13.26
CA TYR A 206 -9.32 11.16 13.55
C TYR A 206 -10.31 10.10 14.06
N GLU A 207 -10.36 8.95 13.39
CA GLU A 207 -11.15 7.79 13.82
C GLU A 207 -10.69 7.34 15.22
N ALA A 208 -9.40 7.08 15.44
CA ALA A 208 -8.88 6.62 16.73
C ALA A 208 -9.21 7.57 17.89
N TRP A 209 -9.23 8.88 17.65
CA TRP A 209 -9.58 9.88 18.66
C TRP A 209 -11.08 9.95 18.97
N HIS A 210 -11.94 9.83 17.95
CA HIS A 210 -13.39 10.05 18.11
C HIS A 210 -14.21 8.77 18.31
N ARG A 211 -13.70 7.60 17.90
CA ARG A 211 -14.37 6.29 18.03
C ARG A 211 -14.87 6.00 19.45
N PRO A 212 -14.12 6.25 20.54
CA PRO A 212 -14.61 5.97 21.89
C PRO A 212 -15.91 6.73 22.22
N ARG A 213 -15.98 8.00 21.79
CA ARG A 213 -17.17 8.84 22.00
C ARG A 213 -18.34 8.38 21.14
N TRP A 214 -18.09 8.04 19.87
CA TRP A 214 -19.15 7.53 18.98
C TRP A 214 -19.73 6.22 19.51
N ARG A 215 -18.88 5.32 20.01
CA ARG A 215 -19.30 4.05 20.60
C ARG A 215 -20.14 4.23 21.85
N SER A 216 -19.75 5.13 22.77
CA SER A 216 -20.55 5.40 23.97
C SER A 216 -21.94 5.95 23.62
N LEU A 217 -22.03 6.83 22.62
CA LEU A 217 -23.30 7.40 22.17
C LEU A 217 -24.18 6.36 21.47
N ALA A 218 -23.59 5.49 20.66
CA ALA A 218 -24.31 4.40 19.99
C ALA A 218 -24.89 3.40 21.00
N LEU A 219 -24.13 3.04 22.03
CA LEU A 219 -24.60 2.14 23.09
C LEU A 219 -25.73 2.76 23.92
N LEU A 220 -25.64 4.05 24.25
CA LEU A 220 -26.71 4.77 24.95
C LEU A 220 -27.99 4.82 24.10
N ALA A 221 -27.87 5.15 22.81
CA ALA A 221 -29.01 5.16 21.91
C ALA A 221 -29.67 3.77 21.77
N ALA A 222 -28.87 2.70 21.75
CA ALA A 222 -29.39 1.33 21.72
C ALA A 222 -30.13 0.95 23.01
N LEU A 223 -29.60 1.37 24.18
CA LEU A 223 -30.25 1.16 25.48
C LEU A 223 -31.58 1.90 25.58
N ASP A 224 -31.61 3.17 25.19
CA ASP A 224 -32.84 3.98 25.19
C ASP A 224 -33.92 3.33 24.29
N CYS A 225 -33.50 2.81 23.14
CA CYS A 225 -34.40 2.15 22.20
C CYS A 225 -34.96 0.81 22.70
N GLY A 226 -34.22 0.11 23.57
CA GLY A 226 -34.69 -1.14 24.19
C GLY A 226 -35.85 -0.94 25.18
N ILE A 227 -36.10 0.29 25.62
CA ILE A 227 -37.14 0.63 26.60
C ILE A 227 -38.46 1.02 25.91
N GLU A 228 -38.43 1.58 24.71
CA GLU A 228 -39.62 2.03 23.97
C GLU A 228 -40.15 0.98 22.97
N PRO A 229 -41.39 0.51 23.11
CA PRO A 229 -41.99 -0.38 22.11
C PRO A 229 -42.21 0.38 20.78
N GLY A 230 -41.59 -0.11 19.71
CA GLY A 230 -41.66 0.49 18.37
C GLY A 230 -40.53 1.48 18.05
N CYS A 231 -39.54 1.62 18.94
CA CYS A 231 -38.34 2.37 18.60
C CYS A 231 -37.59 1.68 17.45
N ILE A 232 -37.23 2.47 16.43
CA ILE A 232 -36.31 2.04 15.39
C ILE A 232 -34.91 2.42 15.90
N PRO A 233 -34.04 1.45 16.24
CA PRO A 233 -32.67 1.74 16.62
C PRO A 233 -31.95 2.26 15.37
N GLY A 234 -31.98 3.57 15.22
CA GLY A 234 -31.22 4.29 14.23
C GLY A 234 -30.43 5.34 14.97
N PRO A 235 -29.17 5.59 14.62
CA PRO A 235 -28.48 6.72 15.19
C PRO A 235 -29.27 7.98 14.77
N SER A 236 -29.79 8.73 15.74
CA SER A 236 -30.37 10.06 15.52
C SER A 236 -29.29 11.08 15.11
N TYR A 237 -28.02 10.67 15.20
CA TYR A 237 -26.85 11.37 14.71
C TYR A 237 -26.45 10.78 13.34
N HIS A 238 -26.24 11.64 12.34
CA HIS A 238 -25.67 11.25 11.03
C HIS A 238 -24.52 10.26 11.23
N SER A 239 -24.49 9.18 10.45
CA SER A 239 -23.48 8.11 10.38
C SER A 239 -22.06 8.60 10.68
N ALA A 240 -21.75 8.72 11.98
CA ALA A 240 -20.60 9.49 12.43
C ALA A 240 -19.33 8.74 12.03
N GLY A 241 -18.54 9.36 11.15
CA GLY A 241 -17.27 8.80 10.67
C GLY A 241 -17.36 7.87 9.46
N LEU A 242 -18.55 7.58 8.90
CA LEU A 242 -18.66 6.79 7.66
C LEU A 242 -17.90 7.45 6.50
N GLU A 243 -18.11 8.75 6.31
CA GLU A 243 -17.42 9.53 5.28
C GLU A 243 -15.90 9.48 5.45
N VAL A 244 -15.42 9.54 6.71
CA VAL A 244 -13.99 9.49 7.05
C VAL A 244 -13.42 8.11 6.75
N ALA A 245 -14.14 7.04 7.09
CA ALA A 245 -13.72 5.67 6.80
C ALA A 245 -13.65 5.39 5.29
N LEU A 246 -14.66 5.83 4.53
CA LEU A 246 -14.67 5.71 3.07
C LEU A 246 -13.55 6.52 2.41
N LEU A 247 -13.30 7.73 2.91
CA LEU A 247 -12.18 8.56 2.47
C LEU A 247 -10.84 7.87 2.76
N ARG A 248 -10.66 7.30 3.96
CA ARG A 248 -9.44 6.55 4.33
C ARG A 248 -9.19 5.38 3.37
N LEU A 249 -10.23 4.61 3.05
CA LEU A 249 -10.16 3.49 2.11
C LEU A 249 -9.75 3.98 0.71
N PHE A 250 -10.42 5.01 0.19
CA PHE A 250 -10.08 5.63 -1.09
C PHE A 250 -8.63 6.09 -1.14
N LEU A 251 -8.19 6.84 -0.12
CA LEU A 251 -6.82 7.36 -0.02
C LEU A 251 -5.78 6.23 0.11
N SER A 252 -6.13 5.12 0.75
CA SER A 252 -5.24 3.95 0.83
C SER A 252 -5.07 3.23 -0.51
N LEU A 253 -6.10 3.19 -1.36
CA LEU A 253 -6.08 2.46 -2.63
C LEU A 253 -5.61 3.31 -3.82
N VAL A 254 -5.87 4.62 -3.80
CA VAL A 254 -5.50 5.52 -4.89
C VAL A 254 -3.98 5.55 -5.14
N VAL A 255 -3.18 5.34 -4.09
CA VAL A 255 -1.72 5.24 -4.20
C VAL A 255 -1.31 4.10 -5.14
N GLY A 256 -2.01 2.96 -5.10
CA GLY A 256 -1.77 1.84 -6.00
C GLY A 256 -2.05 2.17 -7.47
N VAL A 257 -3.05 3.00 -7.75
CA VAL A 257 -3.31 3.50 -9.11
C VAL A 257 -2.18 4.42 -9.57
N THR A 258 -1.74 5.33 -8.70
CA THR A 258 -0.65 6.25 -9.01
C THR A 258 0.70 5.55 -9.18
N SER A 259 0.95 4.42 -8.52
CA SER A 259 2.20 3.69 -8.70
C SER A 259 2.36 3.13 -10.12
N GLY A 260 1.23 2.85 -10.80
CA GLY A 260 1.18 2.46 -12.21
C GLY A 260 1.69 3.53 -13.18
N MET A 261 1.61 4.82 -12.83
CA MET A 261 2.14 5.91 -13.66
C MET A 261 3.64 5.80 -13.90
N TRP A 262 4.38 5.12 -13.00
CA TRP A 262 5.79 4.87 -13.18
C TRP A 262 6.06 3.99 -14.41
N VAL A 263 5.12 3.13 -14.79
CA VAL A 263 5.28 2.20 -15.91
C VAL A 263 4.63 2.76 -17.19
N TRP A 264 3.83 3.82 -17.10
CA TRP A 264 3.22 4.49 -18.26
C TRP A 264 4.26 5.29 -19.05
N SER A 265 4.93 4.61 -19.98
CA SER A 265 5.89 5.21 -20.90
C SER A 265 5.70 4.65 -22.30
N GLY A 266 6.01 5.45 -23.32
CA GLY A 266 6.08 4.95 -24.70
C GLY A 266 7.04 3.76 -24.87
N LYS A 267 8.02 3.58 -23.97
CA LYS A 267 8.87 2.38 -23.92
C LYS A 267 8.06 1.13 -23.58
N THR A 268 7.15 1.24 -22.63
CA THR A 268 6.24 0.17 -22.21
C THR A 268 5.28 -0.18 -23.34
N CYS A 269 4.63 0.81 -23.98
CA CYS A 269 3.75 0.55 -25.12
C CYS A 269 4.48 -0.18 -26.26
N ARG A 270 5.74 0.17 -26.54
CA ARG A 270 6.56 -0.52 -27.54
C ARG A 270 7.00 -1.93 -27.12
N ALA A 271 7.18 -2.19 -25.83
CA ALA A 271 7.47 -3.53 -25.33
C ALA A 271 6.24 -4.43 -25.48
N TRP A 272 5.06 -3.94 -25.10
CA TRP A 272 3.79 -4.64 -25.29
C TRP A 272 3.45 -4.82 -26.77
N SER A 273 3.70 -3.82 -27.63
CA SER A 273 3.46 -3.96 -29.07
C SER A 273 4.33 -5.05 -29.71
N LYS A 274 5.50 -5.38 -29.14
CA LYS A 274 6.34 -6.49 -29.60
C LYS A 274 5.83 -7.87 -29.15
N LEU A 275 5.12 -7.94 -28.01
CA LEU A 275 4.44 -9.15 -27.56
C LEU A 275 3.18 -9.44 -28.37
N PHE A 276 2.47 -8.39 -28.78
CA PHE A 276 1.27 -8.49 -29.62
C PHE A 276 1.57 -8.46 -31.13
N ALA A 277 2.78 -8.09 -31.54
CA ALA A 277 3.24 -8.27 -32.91
C ALA A 277 3.59 -9.75 -33.13
N ALA A 278 2.93 -10.39 -34.09
CA ALA A 278 3.16 -11.78 -34.46
C ALA A 278 4.67 -12.07 -34.65
N PRO A 279 5.18 -13.24 -34.21
CA PRO A 279 6.59 -13.59 -34.37
C PRO A 279 6.96 -13.51 -35.86
N ARG A 280 7.87 -12.59 -36.20
CA ARG A 280 8.45 -12.53 -37.54
C ARG A 280 9.22 -13.83 -37.76
N LYS A 281 8.79 -14.63 -38.76
CA LYS A 281 9.59 -15.76 -39.27
C LYS A 281 11.03 -15.29 -39.48
N PRO A 282 12.05 -16.00 -38.98
CA PRO A 282 13.42 -15.72 -39.36
C PRO A 282 13.51 -15.80 -40.88
N ARG A 283 13.98 -14.73 -41.52
CA ARG A 283 14.40 -14.81 -42.93
C ARG A 283 15.60 -15.75 -42.95
N LEU A 284 15.43 -16.91 -43.57
CA LEU A 284 16.57 -17.68 -44.06
C LEU A 284 17.19 -16.82 -45.16
N ASP A 285 18.27 -16.11 -44.84
CA ASP A 285 19.13 -15.56 -45.87
C ASP A 285 19.87 -16.75 -46.49
N SER A 286 19.42 -17.19 -47.67
CA SER A 286 20.12 -18.17 -48.49
C SER A 286 21.42 -17.55 -48.98
N ALA A 287 22.47 -17.72 -48.18
CA ALA A 287 23.85 -17.59 -48.61
C ALA A 287 24.10 -18.59 -49.74
N THR A 288 24.01 -18.12 -50.98
CA THR A 288 24.56 -18.81 -52.15
C THR A 288 25.61 -17.89 -52.75
N GLN A 289 26.76 -17.80 -52.06
CA GLN A 289 27.98 -17.27 -52.64
C GLN A 289 28.74 -18.43 -53.31
N HIS A 290 28.90 -18.30 -54.62
CA HIS A 290 30.02 -18.75 -55.43
C HIS A 290 30.80 -19.98 -54.96
N VAL A 291 30.42 -21.14 -55.49
CA VAL A 291 31.37 -22.23 -55.74
C VAL A 291 31.98 -22.02 -57.12
N SER A 292 33.28 -21.77 -57.12
CA SER A 292 34.22 -21.81 -58.24
C SER A 292 33.94 -22.94 -59.25
N ARG A 293 33.92 -22.60 -60.54
CA ARG A 293 34.19 -23.55 -61.64
C ARG A 293 35.19 -22.92 -62.61
N VAL A 294 36.34 -23.61 -62.67
CA VAL A 294 37.32 -23.77 -63.76
C VAL A 294 38.03 -22.52 -64.25
#